data_AF-A0A2N0HIJ8-F1
#
_entry.id   AF-A0A2N0HIJ8-F1
#
_cell.length_a   1.000
_cell.length_b   1.000
_cell.length_c   1.000
_cell.angle_alpha   90.00
_cell.angle_beta   90.00
_cell.angle_gamma   90.00
#
_symmetry.space_group_name_H-M   'P 1'
#
loop_
_entity.id
_entity.type
_entity.pdbx_description
1 polymer ?
#
loop_
_entity_poly.entity_id
_entity_poly.type
_entity_poly.pdbx_seq_one_letter_code
_entity_poly.pdbx_strand_id
1 'polypeptide(L)'
;MNTIFRIPFVLLLCIITFHSYGQENQKVFHNPPVNVEAMVGSRGVSFQMIIDKKIESLPQLGFFSVVDMNSDWNEKKTDDLMVQANLTLDLVKGFRLYGGFHHTVVTGLRPSAGLIYSFVNKKWTIITAPRIDLQKNPNIEGIALIEFKPKLNENWGLYYRVQGLYSYMTEIEDHGRSYIRARAGLSYKEIAFGAGANIEYYGPMKHNENNIGFFTNVLLF
;
A
#
# COMPACT_ATOMS: atom_id res chain seq x y z
N MET A 1 19.35 39.47 40.44
CA MET A 1 18.02 38.90 40.13
C MET A 1 17.91 38.78 38.61
N ASN A 2 17.80 37.64 37.96
CA ASN A 2 17.82 36.23 38.35
C ASN A 2 18.15 35.41 37.08
N THR A 3 19.14 34.52 37.21
CA THR A 3 19.25 33.14 36.67
C THR A 3 18.85 32.86 35.20
N ILE A 4 19.79 32.53 34.30
CA ILE A 4 20.42 31.19 34.08
C ILE A 4 19.43 30.17 33.46
N PHE A 5 19.58 29.90 32.16
CA PHE A 5 19.97 28.59 31.57
C PHE A 5 19.95 28.69 30.03
N ARG A 6 21.12 28.82 29.42
CA ARG A 6 21.37 28.44 28.03
C ARG A 6 21.65 26.93 28.04
N ILE A 7 20.77 26.13 27.45
CA ILE A 7 21.04 24.72 27.14
C ILE A 7 20.97 24.57 25.62
N PRO A 8 22.02 24.07 24.94
CA PRO A 8 22.00 23.88 23.51
C PRO A 8 21.21 22.61 23.17
N PHE A 9 20.16 22.76 22.35
CA PHE A 9 19.35 21.66 21.81
C PHE A 9 20.05 20.91 20.67
N VAL A 10 21.36 20.63 20.80
CA VAL A 10 22.19 20.04 19.73
C VAL A 10 22.93 18.77 20.19
N LEU A 11 22.77 18.32 21.44
CA LEU A 11 23.41 17.11 21.97
C LEU A 11 22.39 16.01 22.35
N LEU A 12 21.48 15.69 21.43
CA LEU A 12 20.70 14.45 21.48
C LEU A 12 20.78 13.72 20.13
N LEU A 13 21.98 13.61 19.58
CA LEU A 13 22.23 12.99 18.27
C LEU A 13 23.35 11.93 18.26
N CYS A 14 23.93 11.52 19.40
CA CYS A 14 25.10 10.62 19.38
C CYS A 14 25.16 9.57 20.50
N ILE A 15 24.05 8.90 20.82
CA ILE A 15 24.15 7.61 21.54
C ILE A 15 23.28 6.57 20.83
N ILE A 16 23.59 6.33 19.56
CA ILE A 16 23.40 5.00 18.98
C ILE A 16 24.66 4.24 19.37
N THR A 17 24.61 3.55 20.51
CA THR A 17 25.58 2.50 20.81
C THR A 17 25.47 1.47 19.70
N PHE A 18 26.42 1.49 18.77
CA PHE A 18 26.68 0.35 17.88
C PHE A 18 27.03 -0.84 18.78
N HIS A 19 26.02 -1.62 19.16
CA HIS A 19 26.26 -2.98 19.57
C HIS A 19 26.73 -3.69 18.31
N SER A 20 28.02 -4.03 18.26
CA SER A 20 28.56 -4.96 17.28
C SER A 20 27.80 -6.27 17.42
N TYR A 21 26.79 -6.48 16.58
CA TYR A 21 26.23 -7.80 16.37
C TYR A 21 27.28 -8.60 15.62
N GLY A 22 27.88 -9.57 16.33
CA GLY A 22 28.61 -10.66 15.71
C GLY A 22 27.74 -11.34 14.65
N GLN A 23 28.38 -12.02 13.70
CA GLN A 23 27.73 -12.79 12.64
C GLN A 23 26.81 -13.88 13.21
N GLU A 24 25.62 -13.48 13.65
CA GLU A 24 24.50 -14.39 13.85
C GLU A 24 24.01 -14.77 12.46
N ASN A 25 23.91 -16.08 12.19
CA ASN A 25 23.34 -16.66 10.98
C ASN A 25 22.24 -15.76 10.42
N GLN A 26 22.47 -15.15 9.25
CA GLN A 26 21.45 -14.32 8.59
C GLN A 26 20.19 -15.17 8.48
N LYS A 27 19.14 -14.79 9.21
CA LYS A 27 17.81 -15.38 8.99
C LYS A 27 17.50 -15.16 7.52
N VAL A 28 17.42 -16.26 6.77
CA VAL A 28 16.97 -16.23 5.38
C VAL A 28 15.53 -15.75 5.43
N PHE A 29 15.33 -14.47 5.12
CA PHE A 29 14.01 -13.90 4.94
C PHE A 29 13.64 -14.10 3.48
N HIS A 30 12.38 -14.42 3.22
CA HIS A 30 11.88 -14.52 1.86
C HIS A 30 11.02 -13.31 1.58
N ASN A 31 11.37 -12.58 0.53
CA ASN A 31 10.54 -11.50 0.05
C ASN A 31 9.21 -12.04 -0.49
N PRO A 32 8.06 -11.39 -0.19
CA PRO A 32 6.83 -11.75 -0.85
C PRO A 32 6.95 -11.39 -2.35
N PRO A 33 6.24 -12.10 -3.23
CA PRO A 33 6.24 -11.77 -4.65
C PRO A 33 5.64 -10.38 -4.89
N VAL A 34 6.07 -9.74 -5.97
CA VAL A 34 5.43 -8.54 -6.51
C VAL A 34 4.05 -8.92 -7.04
N ASN A 35 3.02 -8.21 -6.58
CA ASN A 35 1.66 -8.41 -7.06
C ASN A 35 1.41 -7.48 -8.26
N VAL A 36 0.98 -8.02 -9.39
CA VAL A 36 0.60 -7.24 -10.57
C VAL A 36 -0.80 -7.66 -11.00
N GLU A 37 -1.74 -6.72 -11.01
CA GLU A 37 -3.12 -6.93 -11.43
C GLU A 37 -3.49 -6.02 -12.59
N ALA A 38 -4.24 -6.59 -13.53
CA ALA A 38 -5.03 -5.83 -14.49
C ALA A 38 -6.49 -6.31 -14.44
N MET A 39 -7.43 -5.40 -14.64
CA MET A 39 -8.85 -5.70 -14.79
C MET A 39 -9.41 -4.96 -16.01
N VAL A 40 -9.97 -5.70 -16.94
CA VAL A 40 -10.70 -5.16 -18.09
C VAL A 40 -12.17 -5.23 -17.76
N GLY A 41 -12.86 -4.07 -17.74
CA GLY A 41 -14.24 -4.01 -17.31
C GLY A 41 -15.12 -3.09 -18.14
N SER A 42 -16.35 -2.90 -17.65
CA SER A 42 -17.41 -2.15 -18.32
C SER A 42 -17.05 -0.69 -18.59
N ARG A 43 -16.25 -0.07 -17.72
CA ARG A 43 -15.88 1.35 -17.80
C ARG A 43 -14.50 1.56 -18.42
N GLY A 44 -13.58 0.65 -18.15
CA GLY A 44 -12.18 0.86 -18.49
C GLY A 44 -11.26 -0.28 -18.07
N VAL A 45 -9.96 0.03 -18.11
CA VAL A 45 -8.90 -0.81 -17.54
C VAL A 45 -8.51 -0.28 -16.17
N SER A 46 -8.43 -1.16 -15.19
CA SER A 46 -7.79 -0.90 -13.91
C SER A 46 -6.48 -1.67 -13.83
N PHE A 47 -5.44 -1.06 -13.26
CA PHE A 47 -4.13 -1.67 -13.06
C PHE A 47 -3.65 -1.39 -11.65
N GLN A 48 -3.05 -2.39 -11.00
CA GLN A 48 -2.39 -2.22 -9.72
C GLN A 48 -1.12 -3.04 -9.64
N MET A 49 -0.05 -2.43 -9.15
CA MET A 49 1.18 -3.12 -8.78
C MET A 49 1.50 -2.85 -7.32
N ILE A 50 1.82 -3.88 -6.55
CA ILE A 50 2.29 -3.77 -5.17
C ILE A 50 3.66 -4.42 -5.05
N ILE A 51 4.65 -3.64 -4.64
CA ILE A 51 6.01 -4.08 -4.32
C ILE A 51 6.18 -3.96 -2.81
N ASP A 52 6.53 -5.05 -2.15
CA ASP A 52 6.85 -5.08 -0.73
C ASP A 52 8.10 -5.96 -0.54
N LYS A 53 9.27 -5.33 -0.43
CA LYS A 53 10.55 -6.04 -0.42
C LYS A 53 11.42 -5.57 0.74
N LYS A 54 12.05 -6.50 1.43
CA LYS A 54 13.12 -6.27 2.38
C LYS A 54 14.45 -6.08 1.68
N ILE A 55 15.30 -5.24 2.26
CA ILE A 55 16.67 -5.03 1.80
C ILE A 55 17.54 -6.17 2.34
N GLU A 56 18.19 -6.93 1.46
CA GLU A 56 19.00 -8.12 1.81
C GLU A 56 20.13 -7.83 2.78
N SER A 57 20.84 -6.72 2.57
CA SER A 57 21.91 -6.29 3.46
C SER A 57 21.41 -5.75 4.80
N LEU A 58 20.15 -5.30 4.90
CA LEU A 58 19.57 -4.64 6.07
C LEU A 58 18.11 -5.12 6.30
N PRO A 59 17.89 -6.33 6.83
CA PRO A 59 16.55 -6.95 6.89
C PRO A 59 15.50 -6.19 7.72
N GLN A 60 15.91 -5.29 8.60
CA GLN A 60 15.00 -4.40 9.34
C GLN A 60 14.39 -3.33 8.43
N LEU A 61 15.06 -2.99 7.33
CA LEU A 61 14.61 -2.03 6.33
C LEU A 61 13.98 -2.73 5.13
N GLY A 62 13.08 -2.02 4.47
CA GLY A 62 12.46 -2.48 3.24
C GLY A 62 11.98 -1.32 2.37
N PHE A 63 11.38 -1.69 1.26
CA PHE A 63 10.79 -0.82 0.27
C PHE A 63 9.34 -1.25 0.02
N PHE A 64 8.43 -0.30 0.11
CA PHE A 64 7.02 -0.49 -0.16
C PHE A 64 6.55 0.50 -1.21
N SER A 65 5.97 0.00 -2.29
CA SER A 65 5.46 0.82 -3.39
C SER A 65 4.15 0.27 -3.92
N VAL A 66 3.26 1.18 -4.28
CA VAL A 66 2.01 0.89 -4.96
C VAL A 66 1.92 1.79 -6.17
N VAL A 67 1.58 1.20 -7.31
CA VAL A 67 1.14 1.90 -8.51
C VAL A 67 -0.31 1.50 -8.72
N ASP A 68 -1.21 2.46 -8.85
CA ASP A 68 -2.63 2.24 -9.06
C ASP A 68 -3.12 3.15 -10.18
N MET A 69 -3.85 2.60 -11.14
CA MET A 69 -4.30 3.34 -12.31
C MET A 69 -5.69 2.87 -12.73
N ASN A 70 -6.57 3.81 -13.06
CA ASN A 70 -7.83 3.54 -13.74
C ASN A 70 -7.92 4.40 -15.00
N SER A 71 -8.19 3.77 -16.14
CA SER A 71 -8.29 4.45 -17.43
C SER A 71 -9.59 4.07 -18.12
N ASP A 72 -10.39 5.06 -18.49
CA ASP A 72 -11.70 4.88 -19.09
C ASP A 72 -11.62 4.71 -20.61
N TRP A 73 -12.51 3.89 -21.17
CA TRP A 73 -12.51 3.61 -22.61
C TRP A 73 -12.74 4.85 -23.48
N ASN A 74 -13.51 5.81 -22.95
CA ASN A 74 -13.93 7.00 -23.68
C ASN A 74 -12.99 8.19 -23.46
N GLU A 75 -12.01 8.06 -22.57
CA GLU A 75 -11.09 9.12 -22.23
C GLU A 75 -9.75 8.98 -22.96
N LYS A 76 -9.22 10.10 -23.46
CA LYS A 76 -7.93 10.13 -24.17
C LYS A 76 -6.74 10.21 -23.23
N LYS A 77 -6.97 10.56 -21.96
CA LYS A 77 -5.96 10.74 -20.92
C LYS A 77 -6.37 9.97 -19.68
N THR A 78 -5.37 9.52 -18.93
CA THR A 78 -5.56 8.82 -17.66
C THR A 78 -5.28 9.79 -16.52
N ASP A 79 -6.36 10.33 -15.96
CA ASP A 79 -6.27 11.29 -14.85
C ASP A 79 -6.33 10.61 -13.47
N ASP A 80 -6.66 9.31 -13.42
CA ASP A 80 -6.56 8.49 -12.21
C ASP A 80 -5.32 7.60 -12.26
N LEU A 81 -4.21 8.17 -11.76
CA LEU A 81 -2.97 7.50 -11.50
C LEU A 81 -2.48 7.89 -10.11
N MET A 82 -2.16 6.88 -9.30
CA MET A 82 -1.51 7.01 -8.02
C MET A 82 -0.20 6.22 -8.03
N VAL A 83 0.86 6.85 -7.52
CA VAL A 83 2.15 6.21 -7.28
C VAL A 83 2.62 6.56 -5.89
N GLN A 84 3.04 5.56 -5.12
CA GLN A 84 3.75 5.77 -3.87
C GLN A 84 5.01 4.93 -3.81
N ALA A 85 6.03 5.46 -3.16
CA ALA A 85 7.26 4.74 -2.88
C ALA A 85 7.77 5.16 -1.50
N ASN A 86 8.04 4.17 -0.65
CA ASN A 86 8.32 4.37 0.75
C ASN A 86 9.44 3.45 1.23
N LEU A 87 10.30 3.95 2.10
CA LEU A 87 11.16 3.13 2.93
C LEU A 87 10.35 2.63 4.11
N THR A 88 10.60 1.39 4.53
CA THR A 88 9.93 0.77 5.68
C THR A 88 10.95 0.39 6.75
N LEU A 89 10.53 0.45 8.01
CA LEU A 89 11.29 0.00 9.18
C LEU A 89 10.42 -0.93 10.01
N ASP A 90 10.91 -2.14 10.27
CA ASP A 90 10.25 -3.06 11.21
C ASP A 90 10.33 -2.53 12.64
N LEU A 91 9.18 -2.42 13.27
CA LEU A 91 9.09 -2.08 14.69
C LEU A 91 8.97 -3.37 15.51
N VAL A 92 7.98 -4.18 15.16
CA VAL A 92 7.71 -5.50 15.74
C VAL A 92 7.06 -6.39 14.67
N LYS A 93 6.90 -7.68 14.95
CA LYS A 93 6.28 -8.61 14.01
C LYS A 93 4.92 -8.09 13.52
N GLY A 94 4.81 -7.92 12.20
CA GLY A 94 3.59 -7.48 11.53
C GLY A 94 3.37 -5.97 11.55
N PHE A 95 4.16 -5.17 12.28
CA PHE A 95 4.04 -3.71 12.31
C PHE A 95 5.29 -3.04 11.78
N ARG A 96 5.10 -2.16 10.81
CA ARG A 96 6.17 -1.37 10.19
C ARG A 96 5.82 0.09 10.16
N LEU A 97 6.81 0.94 10.41
CA LEU A 97 6.74 2.34 10.04
C LEU A 97 7.13 2.46 8.56
N TYR A 98 6.52 3.38 7.84
CA TYR A 98 7.00 3.74 6.51
C TYR A 98 6.98 5.25 6.29
N GLY A 99 7.86 5.71 5.41
CA GLY A 99 7.93 7.09 4.99
C GLY A 99 8.51 7.23 3.59
N GLY A 100 8.03 8.23 2.86
CA GLY A 100 8.36 8.44 1.45
C GLY A 100 7.42 9.45 0.83
N PHE A 101 6.88 9.13 -0.34
CA PHE A 101 5.93 10.01 -1.02
C PHE A 101 4.70 9.24 -1.51
N HIS A 102 3.64 10.01 -1.70
CA HIS A 102 2.41 9.63 -2.38
C HIS A 102 2.13 10.68 -3.46
N HIS A 103 1.92 10.26 -4.69
CA HIS A 103 1.66 11.13 -5.82
C HIS A 103 0.35 10.74 -6.49
N THR A 104 -0.50 11.72 -6.78
CA THR A 104 -1.63 11.57 -7.71
C THR A 104 -1.64 12.72 -8.69
N VAL A 105 -2.30 12.55 -9.84
CA VAL A 105 -2.48 13.63 -10.82
C VAL A 105 -3.19 14.84 -10.19
N VAL A 106 -4.14 14.60 -9.28
CA VAL A 106 -4.95 15.65 -8.64
C VAL A 106 -4.18 16.39 -7.55
N THR A 107 -3.45 15.67 -6.70
CA THR A 107 -2.85 16.24 -5.48
C THR A 107 -1.36 16.55 -5.60
N GLY A 108 -0.74 16.19 -6.72
CA GLY A 108 0.72 16.26 -6.92
C GLY A 108 1.49 15.34 -5.96
N LEU A 109 2.80 15.60 -5.84
CA LEU A 109 3.71 14.86 -4.96
C LEU A 109 3.54 15.33 -3.51
N ARG A 110 3.23 14.40 -2.62
CA ARG A 110 3.03 14.65 -1.18
C ARG A 110 3.99 13.76 -0.38
N PRO A 111 4.95 14.34 0.35
CA PRO A 111 5.71 13.59 1.34
C PRO A 111 4.74 12.98 2.36
N SER A 112 4.92 11.72 2.72
CA SER A 112 3.98 11.01 3.58
C SER A 112 4.68 10.02 4.50
N ALA A 113 4.05 9.73 5.63
CA ALA A 113 4.45 8.67 6.54
C ALA A 113 3.22 7.92 7.07
N GLY A 114 3.44 6.69 7.51
CA GLY A 114 2.35 5.85 7.95
C GLY A 114 2.83 4.59 8.66
N LEU A 115 1.87 3.73 8.98
CA LEU A 115 2.10 2.42 9.57
C LEU A 115 1.56 1.35 8.64
N ILE A 116 2.24 0.23 8.49
CA ILE A 116 1.68 -0.98 7.86
C ILE A 116 1.52 -2.02 8.95
N TYR A 117 0.29 -2.51 9.12
CA TYR A 117 0.05 -3.79 9.78
C TYR A 117 -0.14 -4.88 8.72
N SER A 118 0.55 -6.01 8.87
CA SER A 118 0.37 -7.18 8.02
C SER A 118 0.26 -8.47 8.84
N PHE A 119 -0.73 -9.28 8.47
CA PHE A 119 -0.90 -10.65 8.93
C PHE A 119 -1.02 -11.56 7.71
N VAL A 120 -0.06 -12.48 7.55
CA VAL A 120 0.01 -13.36 6.39
C VAL A 120 0.18 -14.80 6.85
N ASN A 121 -0.66 -15.69 6.34
CA ASN A 121 -0.52 -17.13 6.48
C ASN A 121 -0.86 -17.84 5.16
N LYS A 122 -0.94 -19.18 5.18
CA LYS A 122 -1.18 -19.99 3.97
C LYS A 122 -2.50 -19.70 3.27
N LYS A 123 -3.51 -19.15 3.97
CA LYS A 123 -4.86 -18.89 3.44
C LYS A 123 -5.24 -17.42 3.46
N TRP A 124 -4.71 -16.64 4.39
CA TRP A 124 -5.13 -15.28 4.66
C TRP A 124 -3.98 -14.30 4.47
N THR A 125 -4.25 -13.21 3.77
CA THR A 125 -3.44 -11.99 3.77
C THR A 125 -4.33 -10.86 4.29
N ILE A 126 -3.91 -10.19 5.36
CA ILE A 126 -4.59 -9.02 5.89
C ILE A 126 -3.56 -7.91 5.99
N ILE A 127 -3.85 -6.77 5.37
CA ILE A 127 -2.99 -5.60 5.37
C ILE A 127 -3.84 -4.38 5.70
N THR A 128 -3.34 -3.49 6.56
CA THR A 128 -3.84 -2.12 6.65
C THR A 128 -2.68 -1.15 6.68
N ALA A 129 -2.81 -0.03 5.97
CA ALA A 129 -1.76 0.95 5.86
C ALA A 129 -2.30 2.39 5.97
N PRO A 130 -2.60 2.89 7.18
CA PRO A 130 -2.90 4.30 7.36
C PRO A 130 -1.67 5.17 7.10
N ARG A 131 -1.87 6.29 6.40
CA ARG A 131 -0.89 7.35 6.17
C ARG A 131 -1.45 8.74 6.47
N ILE A 132 -0.52 9.65 6.70
CA ILE A 132 -0.73 11.09 6.73
C ILE A 132 0.32 11.77 5.86
N ASP A 133 -0.05 12.84 5.17
CA ASP A 133 0.92 13.69 4.49
C ASP A 133 1.69 14.59 5.47
N LEU A 134 2.95 14.85 5.16
CA LEU A 134 3.85 15.68 5.97
C LEU A 134 3.92 17.11 5.40
N GLN A 135 2.75 17.75 5.27
CA GLN A 135 2.61 19.12 4.79
C GLN A 135 1.53 19.89 5.57
N LYS A 136 1.40 21.19 5.32
CA LYS A 136 0.49 22.08 6.10
C LYS A 136 -0.99 21.67 6.02
N ASN A 137 -1.41 21.15 4.89
CA ASN A 137 -2.75 20.67 4.56
C ASN A 137 -2.71 19.14 4.37
N PRO A 138 -2.56 18.33 5.43
CA PRO A 138 -2.34 16.91 5.25
C PRO A 138 -3.59 16.19 4.72
N ASN A 139 -3.43 15.26 3.78
CA ASN A 139 -4.46 14.25 3.55
C ASN A 139 -4.21 13.08 4.51
N ILE A 140 -5.28 12.54 5.07
CA ILE A 140 -5.26 11.36 5.92
C ILE A 140 -5.95 10.25 5.14
N GLU A 141 -5.28 9.12 4.98
CA GLU A 141 -5.83 8.02 4.20
C GLU A 141 -5.57 6.69 4.89
N GLY A 142 -6.59 5.83 4.87
CA GLY A 142 -6.47 4.45 5.32
C GLY A 142 -6.85 3.50 4.20
N ILE A 143 -5.97 2.54 3.93
CA ILE A 143 -6.26 1.37 3.10
C ILE A 143 -6.33 0.11 3.97
N ALA A 144 -7.24 -0.79 3.64
CA ALA A 144 -7.31 -2.14 4.17
C ALA A 144 -7.51 -3.14 3.03
N LEU A 145 -6.83 -4.29 3.11
CA LEU A 145 -6.90 -5.37 2.14
C LEU A 145 -7.02 -6.70 2.90
N ILE A 146 -8.01 -7.49 2.54
CA ILE A 146 -8.22 -8.85 3.03
C ILE A 146 -8.26 -9.77 1.82
N GLU A 147 -7.39 -10.76 1.81
CA GLU A 147 -7.29 -11.78 0.77
C GLU A 147 -7.47 -13.16 1.40
N PHE A 148 -8.32 -13.97 0.80
CA PHE A 148 -8.53 -15.37 1.15
C PHE A 148 -8.23 -16.26 -0.06
N LYS A 149 -7.19 -17.09 0.08
CA LYS A 149 -6.61 -17.90 -1.00
C LYS A 149 -6.35 -19.36 -0.59
N PRO A 150 -7.39 -20.14 -0.23
CA PRO A 150 -7.20 -21.54 0.13
C PRO A 150 -6.79 -22.37 -1.10
N LYS A 151 -5.76 -23.21 -0.94
CA LYS A 151 -5.41 -24.22 -1.96
C LYS A 151 -6.49 -25.30 -2.03
N LEU A 152 -6.88 -25.66 -3.26
CA LEU A 152 -7.72 -26.82 -3.56
C LEU A 152 -6.85 -28.05 -3.83
N ASN A 153 -5.73 -27.88 -4.53
CA ASN A 153 -4.70 -28.89 -4.74
C ASN A 153 -3.32 -28.22 -4.96
N GLU A 154 -2.35 -28.95 -5.52
CA GLU A 154 -0.99 -28.44 -5.74
C GLU A 154 -0.94 -27.24 -6.69
N ASN A 155 -1.82 -27.20 -7.70
CA ASN A 155 -1.83 -26.17 -8.74
C ASN A 155 -3.00 -25.19 -8.59
N TRP A 156 -4.15 -25.65 -8.10
CA TRP A 156 -5.39 -24.87 -8.06
C TRP A 156 -5.73 -24.36 -6.64
N GLY A 157 -6.32 -23.18 -6.58
CA GLY A 157 -6.85 -22.56 -5.37
C GLY A 157 -8.08 -21.70 -5.66
N LEU A 158 -8.81 -21.34 -4.62
CA LEU A 158 -9.80 -20.26 -4.69
C LEU A 158 -9.10 -18.93 -4.45
N TYR A 159 -9.64 -17.85 -5.02
CA TYR A 159 -9.12 -16.51 -4.81
C TYR A 159 -10.26 -15.53 -4.52
N TYR A 160 -10.21 -14.91 -3.35
CA TYR A 160 -11.11 -13.83 -2.96
C TYR A 160 -10.30 -12.68 -2.38
N ARG A 161 -10.61 -11.45 -2.77
CA ARG A 161 -9.99 -10.26 -2.21
C ARG A 161 -11.02 -9.15 -2.04
N VAL A 162 -10.96 -8.46 -0.91
CA VAL A 162 -11.65 -7.19 -0.69
C VAL A 162 -10.62 -6.17 -0.26
N GLN A 163 -10.64 -5.00 -0.91
CA GLN A 163 -9.78 -3.87 -0.62
C GLN A 163 -10.64 -2.63 -0.46
N GLY A 164 -10.46 -1.90 0.64
CA GLY A 164 -11.15 -0.65 0.92
C GLY A 164 -10.15 0.47 1.14
N LEU A 165 -10.52 1.67 0.73
CA LEU A 165 -9.77 2.89 0.99
C LEU A 165 -10.71 4.02 1.38
N TYR A 166 -10.26 4.86 2.30
CA TYR A 166 -10.91 6.13 2.61
C TYR A 166 -9.85 7.20 2.84
N SER A 167 -10.04 8.36 2.21
CA SER A 167 -9.15 9.51 2.21
C SER A 167 -9.93 10.76 2.57
N TYR A 168 -9.40 11.50 3.54
CA TYR A 168 -9.93 12.78 4.03
C TYR A 168 -8.93 13.89 3.75
N MET A 169 -9.40 14.98 3.15
CA MET A 169 -8.59 16.14 2.79
C MET A 169 -8.83 17.25 3.80
N THR A 170 -7.83 17.54 4.63
CA THR A 170 -7.96 18.57 5.68
C THR A 170 -8.09 19.99 5.11
N GLU A 171 -7.62 20.24 3.89
CA GLU A 171 -7.70 21.56 3.24
C GLU A 171 -9.14 22.04 3.05
N ILE A 172 -10.03 21.11 2.70
CA ILE A 172 -11.44 21.39 2.42
C ILE A 172 -12.37 20.74 3.44
N GLU A 173 -11.80 20.13 4.48
CA GLU A 173 -12.49 19.44 5.56
C GLU A 173 -13.53 18.40 5.08
N ASP A 174 -13.20 17.67 4.01
CA ASP A 174 -14.14 16.75 3.36
C ASP A 174 -13.45 15.51 2.77
N HIS A 175 -14.27 14.58 2.31
CA HIS A 175 -13.90 13.38 1.59
C HIS A 175 -13.11 13.70 0.32
N GLY A 176 -11.93 13.08 0.19
CA GLY A 176 -11.13 13.13 -1.02
C GLY A 176 -11.42 11.96 -1.95
N ARG A 177 -11.30 10.74 -1.44
CA ARG A 177 -11.49 9.51 -2.22
C ARG A 177 -11.90 8.37 -1.30
N SER A 178 -12.77 7.50 -1.78
CA SER A 178 -13.00 6.21 -1.15
C SER A 178 -13.34 5.18 -2.20
N TYR A 179 -13.06 3.92 -1.90
CA TYR A 179 -13.46 2.83 -2.77
C TYR A 179 -13.63 1.53 -2.01
N ILE A 180 -14.36 0.62 -2.64
CA ILE A 180 -14.35 -0.80 -2.35
C ILE A 180 -14.04 -1.54 -3.65
N ARG A 181 -13.02 -2.39 -3.63
CA ARG A 181 -12.65 -3.27 -4.74
C ARG A 181 -12.74 -4.71 -4.28
N ALA A 182 -13.46 -5.52 -5.04
CA ALA A 182 -13.69 -6.93 -4.75
C ALA A 182 -13.23 -7.81 -5.92
N ARG A 183 -12.68 -8.97 -5.59
CA ARG A 183 -12.24 -10.01 -6.52
C ARG A 183 -12.80 -11.35 -6.07
N ALA A 184 -13.28 -12.15 -7.01
CA ALA A 184 -13.74 -13.52 -6.77
C ALA A 184 -13.39 -14.39 -7.99
N GLY A 185 -12.68 -15.49 -7.75
CA GLY A 185 -12.22 -16.34 -8.82
C GLY A 185 -11.38 -17.52 -8.36
N LEU A 186 -10.51 -17.98 -9.26
CA LEU A 186 -9.61 -19.10 -9.06
C LEU A 186 -8.15 -18.64 -9.16
N SER A 187 -7.25 -19.44 -8.61
CA SER A 187 -5.82 -19.30 -8.83
C SER A 187 -5.25 -20.59 -9.42
N TYR A 188 -4.41 -20.45 -10.44
CA TYR A 188 -3.54 -21.49 -10.97
C TYR A 188 -2.08 -21.07 -10.74
N LYS A 189 -1.42 -21.73 -9.78
CA LYS A 189 -0.07 -21.39 -9.31
C LYS A 189 0.04 -19.89 -8.94
N GLU A 190 0.90 -19.14 -9.62
CA GLU A 190 1.17 -17.72 -9.39
C GLU A 190 0.13 -16.79 -10.04
N ILE A 191 -0.83 -17.32 -10.79
CA ILE A 191 -1.83 -16.54 -11.52
C ILE A 191 -3.19 -16.69 -10.84
N ALA A 192 -3.86 -15.60 -10.52
CA ALA A 192 -5.27 -15.58 -10.12
C ALA A 192 -6.11 -14.81 -11.13
N PHE A 193 -7.36 -15.24 -11.33
CA PHE A 193 -8.24 -14.64 -12.33
C PHE A 193 -9.71 -14.88 -11.99
N GLY A 194 -10.58 -14.03 -12.51
CA GLY A 194 -12.02 -14.15 -12.29
C GLY A 194 -12.77 -12.84 -12.41
N ALA A 195 -13.87 -12.71 -11.67
CA ALA A 195 -14.69 -11.51 -11.65
C ALA A 195 -14.12 -10.46 -10.68
N GLY A 196 -14.15 -9.21 -11.11
CA GLY A 196 -13.75 -8.06 -10.32
C GLY A 196 -14.80 -6.96 -10.36
N ALA A 197 -14.92 -6.24 -9.24
CA ALA A 197 -15.71 -5.03 -9.13
C ALA A 197 -14.88 -3.95 -8.44
N ASN A 198 -14.84 -2.75 -9.02
CA ASN A 198 -14.31 -1.54 -8.41
C ASN A 198 -15.47 -0.56 -8.26
N ILE A 199 -15.73 -0.12 -7.03
CA ILE A 199 -16.76 0.87 -6.68
C ILE A 199 -16.02 2.04 -6.07
N GLU A 200 -16.00 3.18 -6.76
CA GLU A 200 -15.14 4.30 -6.41
C GLU A 200 -15.98 5.57 -6.21
N TYR A 201 -15.56 6.40 -5.27
CA TYR A 201 -16.18 7.68 -4.95
C TYR A 201 -15.10 8.77 -4.92
N TYR A 202 -15.33 9.85 -5.65
CA TYR A 202 -14.37 10.94 -5.83
C TYR A 202 -14.90 12.27 -5.30
N GLY A 203 -14.04 12.97 -4.56
CA GLY A 203 -14.24 14.34 -4.08
C GLY A 203 -15.38 14.50 -3.06
N PRO A 204 -15.63 15.74 -2.61
CA PRO A 204 -16.65 16.08 -1.60
C PRO A 204 -18.05 15.54 -1.92
N MET A 205 -18.42 15.63 -3.21
CA MET A 205 -19.73 15.19 -3.70
C MET A 205 -19.87 13.67 -3.80
N LYS A 206 -18.79 12.90 -3.56
CA LYS A 206 -18.75 11.45 -3.69
C LYS A 206 -19.26 11.00 -5.06
N HIS A 207 -18.74 11.61 -6.13
CA HIS A 207 -19.07 11.21 -7.49
C HIS A 207 -18.72 9.73 -7.66
N ASN A 208 -19.70 8.91 -8.05
CA ASN A 208 -19.55 7.47 -8.08
C ASN A 208 -19.15 6.99 -9.47
N GLU A 209 -18.11 6.16 -9.53
CA GLU A 209 -17.66 5.50 -10.74
C GLU A 209 -17.44 4.01 -10.47
N ASN A 210 -18.06 3.14 -11.28
CA ASN A 210 -17.98 1.71 -11.10
C ASN A 210 -17.37 1.03 -12.32
N ASN A 211 -16.49 0.06 -12.09
CA ASN A 211 -15.92 -0.79 -13.13
C ASN A 211 -16.08 -2.26 -12.72
N ILE A 212 -16.91 -3.00 -13.46
CA ILE A 212 -17.11 -4.43 -13.24
C ILE A 212 -16.55 -5.18 -14.44
N GLY A 213 -15.77 -6.23 -14.20
CA GLY A 213 -15.03 -6.87 -15.27
C GLY A 213 -14.33 -8.16 -14.89
N PHE A 214 -13.40 -8.54 -15.75
CA PHE A 214 -12.54 -9.69 -15.56
C PHE A 214 -11.16 -9.22 -15.11
N PHE A 215 -10.64 -9.80 -14.03
CA PHE A 215 -9.30 -9.50 -13.54
C PHE A 215 -8.35 -10.66 -13.80
N THR A 216 -7.08 -10.31 -13.95
CA THR A 216 -5.94 -11.22 -13.87
C THR A 216 -4.92 -10.62 -12.91
N ASN A 217 -4.45 -11.43 -11.98
CA ASN A 217 -3.43 -11.11 -10.99
C ASN A 217 -2.26 -12.09 -11.17
N VAL A 218 -1.03 -11.59 -11.14
CA VAL A 218 0.18 -12.40 -11.26
C VAL A 218 1.12 -12.06 -10.11
N LEU A 219 1.66 -13.10 -9.48
CA LEU A 219 2.71 -13.01 -8.48
C LEU A 219 4.06 -13.21 -9.17
N LEU A 220 4.88 -12.16 -9.21
CA LEU A 220 6.20 -12.16 -9.85
C LEU A 220 7.30 -12.19 -8.78
N PHE A 221 8.30 -13.07 -8.94
CA PHE A 221 9.55 -13.21 -8.16
C PHE A 221 9.51 -12.82 -6.66
#